data_AF-A0A927KXM1-F1
#
_entry.id   AF-A0A927KXM1-F1
#
_cell.length_a   1.000
_cell.length_b   1.000
_cell.length_c   1.000
_cell.angle_alpha   90.00
_cell.angle_beta   90.00
_cell.angle_gamma   90.00
#
_symmetry.space_group_name_H-M   'P 1'
#
loop_
_entity.id
_entity.type
_entity.pdbx_description
1 polymer ?
#
loop_
_entity_poly.entity_id
_entity_poly.type
_entity_poly.pdbx_seq_one_letter_code
_entity_poly.pdbx_strand_id
1 'polypeptide(L)'
;MTDEMSAIVEFLRARYAESVASARQIGNVFIAEADRFGVRQGQAEQHAQLRLHATEIRSRFFEETVVPYLGTAGPTGRIAEVQLRLLAWEHLGHPDFDARWSPGTGTTEAPTVGRGPEQPT
;
A
#
# COMPACT_ATOMS: atom_id res chain seq x y z
N MET A 1 -20.91 0.84 -8.57
CA MET A 1 -19.82 1.31 -7.69
C MET A 1 -20.42 2.24 -6.65
N THR A 2 -20.04 2.13 -5.38
CA THR A 2 -20.56 3.00 -4.30
C THR A 2 -19.66 4.22 -4.10
N ASP A 3 -20.19 5.27 -3.49
CA ASP A 3 -19.43 6.49 -3.17
C ASP A 3 -18.21 6.21 -2.28
N GLU A 4 -18.33 5.26 -1.35
CA GLU A 4 -17.20 4.81 -0.52
C GLU A 4 -16.09 4.19 -1.37
N MET A 5 -16.43 3.30 -2.32
CA MET A 5 -15.42 2.71 -3.22
C MET A 5 -14.74 3.78 -4.07
N SER A 6 -15.49 4.77 -4.56
CA SER A 6 -14.95 5.89 -5.32
C SER A 6 -13.98 6.71 -4.49
N ALA A 7 -14.30 7.01 -3.22
CA ALA A 7 -13.40 7.71 -2.31
C ALA A 7 -12.10 6.92 -2.06
N ILE A 8 -12.19 5.60 -1.85
CA ILE A 8 -10.98 4.76 -1.69
C ILE A 8 -10.14 4.78 -2.97
N VAL A 9 -10.76 4.71 -4.15
CA VAL A 9 -10.06 4.76 -5.44
C VAL A 9 -9.31 6.08 -5.61
N GLU A 10 -9.95 7.21 -5.33
CA GLU A 10 -9.31 8.53 -5.42
C GLU A 10 -8.16 8.67 -4.44
N PHE A 11 -8.35 8.21 -3.19
CA PHE A 11 -7.30 8.17 -2.18
C PHE A 11 -6.07 7.36 -2.66
N LEU A 12 -6.29 6.14 -3.15
CA LEU A 12 -5.21 5.27 -3.63
C LEU A 12 -4.50 5.84 -4.85
N ARG A 13 -5.23 6.47 -5.79
CA ARG A 13 -4.63 7.18 -6.93
C ARG A 13 -3.68 8.28 -6.48
N ALA A 14 -4.12 9.12 -5.55
CA ALA A 14 -3.29 10.18 -5.00
C ALA A 14 -2.03 9.61 -4.31
N ARG A 15 -2.19 8.54 -3.52
CA ARG A 15 -1.08 7.92 -2.79
C ARG A 15 -0.08 7.20 -3.67
N TYR A 16 -0.52 6.51 -4.72
CA TYR A 16 0.40 5.90 -5.67
C TYR A 16 1.11 6.94 -6.52
N ALA A 17 0.43 8.01 -6.94
CA ALA A 17 1.09 9.12 -7.65
C ALA A 17 2.19 9.77 -6.80
N GLU A 18 1.90 10.06 -5.52
CA GLU A 18 2.91 10.59 -4.59
C GLU A 18 4.04 9.58 -4.35
N SER A 19 3.72 8.29 -4.16
CA SER A 19 4.72 7.27 -3.89
C SER A 19 5.69 7.13 -5.08
N VAL A 20 5.21 7.20 -6.32
CA VAL A 20 6.06 7.19 -7.52
C VAL A 20 6.94 8.43 -7.55
N ALA A 21 6.37 9.63 -7.31
CA ALA A 21 7.13 10.87 -7.28
C ALA A 21 8.22 10.84 -6.20
N SER A 22 7.87 10.38 -5.00
CA SER A 22 8.78 10.23 -3.86
C SER A 22 9.87 9.20 -4.12
N ALA A 23 9.53 8.03 -4.69
CA ALA A 23 10.52 7.02 -5.05
C ALA A 23 11.55 7.55 -6.07
N ARG A 24 11.11 8.34 -7.05
CA ARG A 24 12.01 9.02 -7.99
C ARG A 24 12.91 10.03 -7.29
N GLN A 25 12.32 10.92 -6.47
CA GLN A 25 13.07 11.96 -5.79
C GLN A 25 14.10 11.37 -4.80
N ILE A 26 13.67 10.46 -3.93
CA ILE A 26 14.54 9.77 -2.96
C ILE A 26 15.61 8.97 -3.69
N GLY A 27 15.25 8.27 -4.78
CA GLY A 27 16.21 7.54 -5.60
C GLY A 27 17.30 8.44 -6.16
N ASN A 28 16.93 9.58 -6.74
CA ASN A 28 17.90 10.54 -7.27
C ASN A 28 18.83 11.10 -6.19
N VAL A 29 18.29 11.44 -5.01
CA VAL A 29 19.10 11.88 -3.86
C VAL A 29 20.03 10.77 -3.37
N PHE A 30 19.53 9.54 -3.27
CA PHE A 30 20.31 8.40 -2.82
C PHE A 30 21.46 8.06 -3.77
N ILE A 31 21.26 8.21 -5.08
CA ILE A 31 22.32 8.07 -6.09
C ILE A 31 23.34 9.20 -5.97
N ALA A 32 22.88 10.45 -5.90
CA ALA A 32 23.75 11.63 -5.83
C ALA A 32 24.64 11.63 -4.57
N GLU A 33 24.10 11.14 -3.46
CA GLU A 33 24.78 11.08 -2.15
C GLU A 33 25.31 9.67 -1.84
N ALA A 34 25.44 8.78 -2.84
CA ALA A 34 25.80 7.37 -2.62
C ALA A 34 27.12 7.21 -1.81
N ASP A 35 28.13 8.02 -2.14
CA ASP A 35 29.43 8.02 -1.44
C ASP A 35 29.29 8.43 0.03
N ARG A 36 28.42 9.41 0.33
CA ARG A 36 28.13 9.85 1.70
C ARG A 36 27.50 8.73 2.53
N PHE A 37 26.72 7.86 1.90
CA PHE A 37 26.13 6.69 2.55
C PHE A 37 27.05 5.46 2.53
N GLY A 38 28.26 5.57 1.97
CA GLY A 38 29.21 4.45 1.86
C GLY A 38 28.74 3.35 0.89
N VAL A 39 27.86 3.69 -0.07
CA VAL A 39 27.28 2.76 -1.03
C VAL A 39 27.89 3.01 -2.41
N ARG A 40 28.25 1.95 -3.14
CA ARG A 40 28.71 2.10 -4.53
C ARG A 40 27.58 2.66 -5.39
N GLN A 41 27.88 3.63 -6.25
CA GLN A 41 26.89 4.29 -7.10
C GLN A 41 25.99 3.29 -7.87
N GLY A 42 26.57 2.25 -8.49
CA GLY A 42 25.78 1.23 -9.19
C GLY A 42 24.82 0.43 -8.30
N GLN A 43 25.13 0.24 -7.01
CA GLN A 43 24.20 -0.37 -6.05
C GLN A 43 23.08 0.61 -5.66
N ALA A 44 23.40 1.90 -5.51
CA ALA A 44 22.42 2.94 -5.25
C ALA A 44 21.42 3.09 -6.42
N GLU A 45 21.92 3.08 -7.65
CA GLU A 45 21.11 3.09 -8.88
C GLU A 45 20.19 1.88 -8.96
N GLN A 46 20.72 0.67 -8.74
CA GLN A 46 19.90 -0.54 -8.72
C GLN A 46 18.80 -0.47 -7.66
N HIS A 47 19.12 -0.01 -6.45
CA HIS A 47 18.15 0.10 -5.37
C HIS A 47 17.05 1.14 -5.69
N ALA A 48 17.44 2.30 -6.22
CA ALA A 48 16.49 3.33 -6.67
C ALA A 48 15.55 2.82 -7.75
N GLN A 49 16.08 2.11 -8.75
CA GLN A 49 15.30 1.51 -9.83
C GLN A 49 14.33 0.45 -9.31
N LEU A 50 14.79 -0.44 -8.41
CA LEU A 50 13.93 -1.47 -7.82
C LEU A 50 12.76 -0.87 -7.05
N ARG A 51 13.00 0.17 -6.23
CA ARG A 51 11.92 0.85 -5.49
C ARG A 51 10.94 1.53 -6.43
N LEU A 52 11.44 2.28 -7.40
CA LEU A 52 10.58 2.95 -8.38
C LEU A 52 9.72 1.94 -9.14
N HIS A 53 10.34 0.88 -9.64
CA HIS A 53 9.64 -0.16 -10.40
C HIS A 53 8.56 -0.84 -9.55
N ALA A 54 8.87 -1.19 -8.29
CA ALA A 54 7.89 -1.80 -7.38
C ALA A 54 6.66 -0.90 -7.17
N THR A 55 6.86 0.40 -6.97
CA THR A 55 5.76 1.36 -6.80
C THR A 55 4.93 1.54 -8.08
N GLU A 56 5.59 1.61 -9.24
CA GLU A 56 4.90 1.71 -10.55
C GLU A 56 4.05 0.46 -10.84
N ILE A 57 4.58 -0.74 -10.55
CA ILE A 57 3.82 -1.99 -10.68
C ILE A 57 2.64 -2.04 -9.71
N ARG A 58 2.79 -1.55 -8.47
CA ARG A 58 1.68 -1.50 -7.51
C ARG A 58 0.54 -0.61 -8.02
N SER A 59 0.87 0.56 -8.57
CA SER A 59 -0.09 1.47 -9.18
C SER A 59 -0.82 0.82 -10.37
N ARG A 60 -0.08 0.13 -11.25
CA ARG A 60 -0.68 -0.57 -12.40
C ARG A 60 -1.57 -1.73 -11.97
N PHE A 61 -1.14 -2.54 -11.02
CA PHE A 61 -1.96 -3.61 -10.46
C PHE A 61 -3.32 -3.07 -10.01
N PHE A 62 -3.32 -1.98 -9.24
CA PHE A 62 -4.55 -1.35 -8.79
C PHE A 62 -5.45 -0.88 -9.95
N GLU A 63 -4.91 -0.13 -10.91
CA GLU A 63 -5.69 0.41 -12.04
C GLU A 63 -6.16 -0.66 -13.05
N GLU A 64 -5.35 -1.69 -13.27
CA GLU A 64 -5.59 -2.69 -14.31
C GLU A 64 -6.36 -3.90 -13.80
N THR A 65 -6.25 -4.25 -12.51
CA THR A 65 -6.81 -5.48 -11.97
C THR A 65 -7.84 -5.30 -10.86
N VAL A 66 -7.95 -4.10 -10.26
CA VAL A 66 -8.93 -3.84 -9.20
C VAL A 66 -10.03 -2.91 -9.72
N VAL A 67 -9.66 -1.70 -10.14
CA VAL A 67 -10.59 -0.66 -10.59
C VAL A 67 -11.60 -1.16 -11.64
N PRO A 68 -11.22 -1.92 -12.68
CA PRO A 68 -12.14 -2.31 -13.75
C PRO A 68 -13.25 -3.27 -13.29
N TYR A 69 -13.04 -3.94 -12.17
CA TYR A 69 -13.96 -4.96 -11.65
C TYR A 69 -14.84 -4.46 -10.51
N LEU A 70 -14.63 -3.22 -10.03
CA LEU A 70 -15.44 -2.64 -8.96
C LEU A 70 -16.90 -2.45 -9.39
N GLY A 71 -17.83 -2.89 -8.54
CA GLY A 71 -19.26 -2.83 -8.82
C GLY A 71 -19.76 -3.85 -9.85
N THR A 72 -18.91 -4.77 -10.32
CA THR A 72 -19.37 -5.93 -11.09
C THR A 72 -20.16 -6.89 -10.18
N ALA A 73 -21.16 -7.59 -10.74
CA ALA A 73 -21.94 -8.55 -9.97
C ALA A 73 -21.17 -9.86 -9.73
N GLY A 74 -21.49 -10.55 -8.62
CA GLY A 74 -20.96 -11.88 -8.33
C GLY A 74 -19.58 -11.89 -7.66
N PRO A 75 -18.87 -13.04 -7.69
CA PRO A 75 -17.61 -13.21 -6.96
C PRO A 75 -16.52 -12.22 -7.37
N THR A 76 -16.41 -11.89 -8.66
CA THR A 76 -15.38 -10.98 -9.17
C THR A 76 -15.45 -9.59 -8.54
N GLY A 77 -16.64 -8.98 -8.49
CA GLY A 77 -16.81 -7.66 -7.88
C GLY A 77 -16.55 -7.67 -6.38
N ARG A 78 -17.01 -8.72 -5.67
CA ARG A 78 -16.73 -8.88 -4.24
C ARG A 78 -15.22 -9.02 -3.96
N ILE A 79 -14.50 -9.77 -4.80
CA ILE A 79 -13.04 -9.91 -4.68
C ILE A 79 -12.36 -8.56 -4.94
N ALA A 80 -12.77 -7.82 -5.96
CA ALA A 80 -12.23 -6.50 -6.26
C ALA A 80 -12.47 -5.50 -5.11
N GLU A 81 -13.64 -5.53 -4.47
CA GLU A 81 -13.95 -4.72 -3.29
C GLU A 81 -13.05 -5.06 -2.09
N VAL A 82 -12.81 -6.35 -1.84
CA VAL A 82 -11.88 -6.78 -0.78
C VAL A 82 -10.45 -6.35 -1.08
N GLN A 83 -10.00 -6.54 -2.33
CA GLN A 83 -8.68 -6.09 -2.77
C GLN A 83 -8.52 -4.58 -2.62
N LEU A 84 -9.53 -3.79 -2.98
CA LEU A 84 -9.55 -2.34 -2.81
C LEU A 84 -9.34 -1.94 -1.34
N ARG A 85 -10.08 -2.56 -0.42
CA ARG A 85 -9.95 -2.28 1.02
C ARG A 85 -8.59 -2.72 1.59
N LEU A 86 -8.05 -3.85 1.13
CA LEU A 86 -6.71 -4.29 1.51
C LEU A 86 -5.62 -3.32 1.03
N LEU A 87 -5.75 -2.80 -0.18
CA LEU A 87 -4.85 -1.76 -0.71
C LEU A 87 -4.93 -0.49 0.12
N ALA A 88 -6.14 -0.03 0.46
CA ALA A 88 -6.33 1.13 1.31
C ALA A 88 -5.68 0.94 2.69
N TRP A 89 -5.75 -0.28 3.24
CA TRP A 89 -5.19 -0.63 4.55
C TRP A 89 -3.66 -0.56 4.60
N GLU A 90 -2.95 -0.61 3.47
CA GLU A 90 -1.50 -0.35 3.42
C GLU A 90 -1.13 1.03 3.96
N HIS A 91 -2.10 1.96 3.98
CA HIS A 91 -1.96 3.32 4.43
C HIS A 91 -2.55 3.55 5.83
N LEU A 92 -2.73 2.50 6.63
CA LEU A 92 -3.14 2.63 8.02
C LEU A 92 -2.20 3.59 8.77
N GLY A 93 -2.78 4.61 9.41
CA GLY A 93 -2.05 5.67 10.10
C GLY A 93 -1.74 6.90 9.25
N HIS A 94 -2.05 6.88 7.95
CA HIS A 94 -2.02 8.08 7.11
C HIS A 94 -3.15 9.05 7.51
N PRO A 95 -2.93 10.39 7.57
CA PRO A 95 -3.96 11.34 8.00
C PRO A 95 -5.26 11.29 7.19
N ASP A 96 -5.14 11.10 5.88
CA ASP A 96 -6.28 11.03 4.95
C ASP A 96 -6.92 9.63 4.86
N PHE A 97 -6.44 8.65 5.63
CA PHE A 97 -7.03 7.31 5.65
C PHE A 97 -8.29 7.28 6.53
N ASP A 98 -9.39 6.74 6.01
CA ASP A 98 -10.62 6.54 6.78
C ASP A 98 -10.68 5.11 7.35
N ALA A 99 -10.80 4.99 8.68
CA ALA A 99 -10.89 3.70 9.37
C ALA A 99 -12.06 2.82 8.91
N ARG A 100 -13.13 3.41 8.35
CA ARG A 100 -14.27 2.68 7.77
C ARG A 100 -13.88 1.87 6.53
N TRP A 101 -12.79 2.22 5.87
CA TRP A 101 -12.26 1.48 4.72
C TRP A 101 -11.56 0.18 5.11
N SER A 102 -11.50 -0.12 6.42
CA SER A 102 -11.00 -1.40 6.91
C SER A 102 -11.63 -2.56 6.11
N PRO A 103 -10.82 -3.56 5.68
CA PRO A 103 -11.36 -4.80 5.17
C PRO A 103 -12.07 -5.45 6.36
N GLY A 104 -13.39 -5.27 6.42
CA GLY A 104 -14.21 -5.73 7.54
C GLY A 104 -13.81 -7.15 7.92
N THR A 105 -13.53 -7.36 9.19
CA THR A 105 -13.18 -8.68 9.72
C THR A 105 -14.34 -9.62 9.43
N GLY A 106 -14.25 -10.41 8.36
CA GLY A 106 -14.94 -11.69 8.33
C GLY A 106 -14.34 -12.49 9.47
N THR A 107 -14.99 -12.46 10.63
CA THR A 107 -14.71 -13.26 11.83
C THR A 107 -13.24 -13.66 12.00
N THR A 108 -12.41 -12.74 12.49
CA THR A 108 -11.20 -13.14 13.23
C THR A 108 -11.21 -12.30 14.48
N GLU A 109 -11.44 -12.95 15.62
CA GLU A 109 -11.02 -12.42 16.91
C GLU A 109 -9.67 -11.75 16.73
N ALA A 110 -9.54 -10.50 17.20
CA ALA A 110 -8.22 -9.91 17.38
C ALA A 110 -7.36 -10.96 18.11
N PRO A 111 -6.12 -11.25 17.67
CA PRO A 111 -5.27 -12.15 18.42
C PRO A 111 -5.11 -11.54 19.81
N THR A 112 -5.77 -12.16 20.79
CA THR A 112 -5.55 -11.92 22.19
C THR A 112 -4.07 -12.17 22.39
N VAL A 113 -3.28 -11.09 22.50
CA VAL A 113 -1.90 -11.17 22.93
C VAL A 113 -1.99 -11.75 24.33
N GLY A 114 -1.82 -13.06 24.42
CA GLY A 114 -1.82 -13.78 25.68
C GLY A 114 -0.79 -13.12 26.57
N ARG A 115 -1.23 -12.54 27.68
CA ARG A 115 -0.33 -12.24 28.79
C ARG A 115 0.40 -13.55 29.10
N GLY A 116 1.70 -13.56 28.89
CA GLY A 116 2.55 -14.67 29.32
C GLY A 116 2.32 -14.94 30.81
N PRO A 117 2.45 -16.19 31.26
CA PRO A 117 2.22 -16.53 32.65
C PRO A 117 3.19 -15.74 33.54
N GLU A 118 2.64 -15.05 34.53
CA GLU A 118 3.41 -14.47 35.63
C GLU A 118 4.24 -15.59 36.27
N GLN A 119 5.57 -15.43 36.27
CA GLN A 119 6.44 -16.32 37.03
C GLN A 119 6.27 -16.01 38.52
N PRO A 120 5.96 -17.01 39.36
CA PRO A 120 6.00 -16.81 40.80
C PRO A 120 7.45 -16.75 41.28
N THR A 121 7.71 -15.75 42.13
CA THR A 121 8.91 -15.55 42.96
C THR A 121 9.25 -16.72 43.85
#